data_AF-A0ABD4PK23-F1
#
_entry.id   AF-A0ABD4PK23-F1
#
_cell.length_a   1.000
_cell.length_b   1.000
_cell.length_c   1.000
_cell.angle_alpha   90.00
_cell.angle_beta   90.00
_cell.angle_gamma   90.00
#
_symmetry.space_group_name_H-M   'P 1'
#
loop_
_entity.id
_entity.type
_entity.pdbx_description
1 polymer ?
#
loop_
_entity_poly.entity_id
_entity_poly.type
_entity_poly.pdbx_seq_one_letter_code
_entity_poly.pdbx_strand_id
1 'polypeptide(L)'
;ETEAVTTTLLSYRVSESEGNLKAQGWEPAGGKAEIISDAGGTGGKAMKLTKETGKSSWYLDHDAGTGAELLKNGGLISCRFKVPGDLVANQYVMALYWPVSSLPQGVTLTGDAGNNLLASFYIQTDAKDLNVMYHNAKVATNNQKLGTFGAFDNEWHTLAFRFAGNNSLQVIPVIDGQDGAAFTLTQSPVGTFPVDKLRVTDITKNATYPVLIDSIVVEVKKAVTE
;
A
#
# COMPACT_ATOMS: atom_id res chain seq x y z
N GLU A 1 16.73 17.12 -17.04
CA GLU A 1 16.85 15.93 -16.20
C GLU A 1 16.74 14.71 -17.08
N THR A 2 17.73 13.82 -17.05
CA THR A 2 17.56 12.46 -17.58
C THR A 2 16.52 11.79 -16.69
N GLU A 3 15.38 11.38 -17.23
CA GLU A 3 14.39 10.60 -16.48
C GLU A 3 15.10 9.39 -15.88
N ALA A 4 15.05 9.26 -14.54
CA ALA A 4 15.64 8.13 -13.87
C ALA A 4 14.94 6.86 -14.36
N VAL A 5 15.67 5.98 -15.04
CA VAL A 5 15.12 4.71 -15.55
C VAL A 5 14.69 3.86 -14.37
N THR A 6 13.44 3.43 -14.32
CA THR A 6 12.91 2.54 -13.28
C THR A 6 12.74 1.10 -13.77
N THR A 7 12.66 0.16 -12.84
CA THR A 7 12.28 -1.23 -13.05
C THR A 7 11.11 -1.58 -12.15
N THR A 8 10.11 -2.28 -12.68
CA THR A 8 8.98 -2.78 -11.89
C THR A 8 9.40 -4.05 -11.14
N LEU A 9 9.36 -3.99 -9.80
CA LEU A 9 9.61 -5.15 -8.94
C LEU A 9 8.38 -6.06 -8.92
N LEU A 10 7.19 -5.46 -8.78
CA LEU A 10 5.90 -6.13 -8.87
C LEU A 10 4.84 -5.14 -9.32
N SER A 11 3.79 -5.65 -9.96
CA SER A 11 2.64 -4.85 -10.34
C SER A 11 1.36 -5.66 -10.39
N TYR A 12 0.27 -5.03 -9.96
CA TYR A 12 -1.07 -5.29 -10.43
C TYR A 12 -1.50 -4.13 -11.32
N ARG A 13 -2.04 -4.40 -12.50
CA ARG A 13 -2.72 -3.43 -13.36
C ARG A 13 -4.00 -4.05 -13.91
N VAL A 14 -5.12 -3.36 -13.76
CA VAL A 14 -6.42 -3.86 -14.25
C VAL A 14 -6.46 -4.04 -15.78
N SER A 15 -5.66 -3.25 -16.51
CA SER A 15 -5.55 -3.31 -17.97
C SER A 15 -4.71 -4.49 -18.48
N GLU A 16 -3.96 -5.18 -17.62
CA GLU A 16 -3.09 -6.28 -18.00
C GLU A 16 -3.75 -7.63 -17.70
N SER A 17 -3.54 -8.62 -18.57
CA SER A 17 -4.06 -9.98 -18.39
C SER A 17 -5.55 -10.02 -17.99
N GLU A 18 -6.35 -9.11 -18.57
CA GLU A 18 -7.78 -8.94 -18.25
C GLU A 18 -8.08 -8.67 -16.76
N GLY A 19 -7.12 -8.08 -16.03
CA GLY A 19 -7.19 -7.84 -14.59
C GLY A 19 -7.00 -9.09 -13.74
N ASN A 20 -6.59 -10.22 -14.33
CA ASN A 20 -6.41 -11.48 -13.61
C ASN A 20 -5.21 -11.43 -12.67
N LEU A 21 -5.50 -11.42 -11.37
CA LEU A 21 -4.51 -11.39 -10.29
C LEU A 21 -3.45 -12.50 -10.39
N LYS A 22 -3.88 -13.76 -10.57
CA LYS A 22 -2.96 -14.90 -10.58
C LYS A 22 -2.02 -14.88 -11.80
N ALA A 23 -2.54 -14.45 -12.95
CA ALA A 23 -1.71 -14.26 -14.15
C ALA A 23 -0.66 -13.16 -13.98
N GLN A 24 -0.88 -12.23 -13.05
CA GLN A 24 0.05 -11.17 -12.66
C GLN A 24 0.84 -11.49 -11.38
N GLY A 25 0.85 -12.74 -10.91
CA GLY A 25 1.65 -13.18 -9.77
C GLY A 25 1.03 -12.93 -8.39
N TRP A 26 -0.22 -12.46 -8.31
CA TRP A 26 -0.91 -12.20 -7.05
C TRP A 26 -1.71 -13.41 -6.55
N GLU A 27 -1.68 -13.61 -5.23
CA GLU A 27 -2.38 -14.66 -4.51
C GLU A 27 -3.58 -14.07 -3.74
N PRO A 28 -4.79 -14.01 -4.33
CA PRO A 28 -5.97 -13.57 -3.61
C PRO A 28 -6.50 -14.65 -2.68
N ALA A 29 -6.93 -14.25 -1.49
CA ALA A 29 -7.68 -15.10 -0.58
C ALA A 29 -8.60 -14.28 0.34
N GLY A 30 -9.69 -14.92 0.77
CA GLY A 30 -10.76 -14.22 1.48
C GLY A 30 -11.54 -13.26 0.57
N GLY A 31 -12.79 -12.99 0.92
CA GLY A 31 -13.66 -12.08 0.16
C GLY A 31 -13.83 -12.46 -1.33
N LYS A 32 -14.01 -11.45 -2.17
CA LYS A 32 -14.21 -11.55 -3.63
C LYS A 32 -13.45 -10.43 -4.33
N ALA A 33 -12.69 -10.79 -5.36
CA ALA A 33 -12.11 -9.88 -6.35
C ALA A 33 -12.86 -10.04 -7.68
N GLU A 34 -13.41 -8.95 -8.21
CA GLU A 34 -14.22 -8.96 -9.43
C GLU A 34 -13.83 -7.81 -10.35
N ILE A 35 -13.60 -8.09 -11.63
CA ILE A 35 -13.33 -7.05 -12.62
C ILE A 35 -14.65 -6.45 -13.09
N ILE A 36 -14.80 -5.14 -12.90
CA ILE A 36 -16.00 -4.38 -13.28
C ILE A 36 -15.65 -3.30 -14.30
N SER A 37 -16.67 -2.74 -14.93
CA SER A 37 -16.52 -1.50 -15.69
C SER A 37 -16.62 -0.29 -14.77
N ASP A 38 -15.66 0.63 -14.86
CA ASP A 38 -15.68 1.96 -14.22
C ASP A 38 -14.99 2.94 -15.17
N ALA A 39 -15.71 3.99 -15.59
CA ALA A 39 -15.21 4.91 -16.62
C ALA A 39 -13.97 5.70 -16.22
N GLY A 40 -13.72 5.88 -14.91
CA GLY A 40 -12.52 6.54 -14.40
C GLY A 40 -11.32 5.60 -14.20
N GLY A 41 -11.53 4.28 -14.31
CA GLY A 41 -10.48 3.28 -14.28
C GLY A 41 -9.72 3.19 -15.61
N THR A 42 -8.47 2.74 -15.58
CA THR A 42 -7.65 2.57 -16.78
C THR A 42 -8.30 1.54 -17.70
N GLY A 43 -8.50 1.89 -18.97
CA GLY A 43 -9.24 1.04 -19.92
C GLY A 43 -10.74 0.90 -19.60
N GLY A 44 -11.29 1.77 -18.76
CA GLY A 44 -12.70 1.72 -18.34
C GLY A 44 -13.00 0.56 -17.39
N LYS A 45 -11.99 0.06 -16.67
CA LYS A 45 -12.08 -1.12 -15.80
C LYS A 45 -11.52 -0.84 -14.40
N ALA A 46 -11.99 -1.60 -13.43
CA ALA A 46 -11.43 -1.64 -12.08
C ALA A 46 -11.60 -3.04 -11.47
N MET A 47 -10.70 -3.44 -10.57
CA MET A 47 -10.94 -4.59 -9.69
C MET A 47 -11.67 -4.15 -8.44
N LYS A 48 -12.86 -4.67 -8.24
CA LYS A 48 -13.64 -4.50 -7.03
C LYS A 48 -13.30 -5.57 -6.01
N LEU A 49 -12.83 -5.16 -4.84
CA LEU A 49 -12.59 -6.01 -3.68
C LEU A 49 -13.70 -5.82 -2.65
N THR A 50 -14.28 -6.94 -2.21
CA THR A 50 -15.38 -6.98 -1.23
C THR A 50 -15.26 -8.19 -0.32
N LYS A 51 -15.94 -8.16 0.82
CA LYS A 51 -16.17 -9.34 1.66
C LYS A 51 -17.54 -9.29 2.31
N GLU A 52 -18.00 -10.43 2.82
CA GLU A 52 -19.11 -10.50 3.75
C GLU A 52 -18.61 -10.13 5.17
N THR A 53 -19.26 -9.16 5.82
CA THR A 53 -18.93 -8.74 7.19
C THR A 53 -19.01 -9.90 8.18
N GLY A 54 -18.00 -10.04 9.04
CA GLY A 54 -17.90 -11.11 10.02
C GLY A 54 -17.18 -12.36 9.51
N LYS A 55 -17.01 -12.52 8.19
CA LYS A 55 -16.13 -13.53 7.57
C LYS A 55 -14.68 -13.06 7.56
N SER A 56 -13.78 -13.92 7.08
CA SER A 56 -12.37 -13.57 6.92
C SER A 56 -12.19 -12.30 6.10
N SER A 57 -11.26 -11.46 6.56
CA SER A 57 -10.70 -10.34 5.79
C SER A 57 -10.21 -10.83 4.41
N TRP A 58 -10.32 -9.98 3.38
CA TRP A 58 -9.68 -10.27 2.10
C TRP A 58 -8.22 -9.82 2.13
N TYR A 59 -7.37 -10.53 1.40
CA TYR A 59 -6.01 -10.10 1.13
C TYR A 59 -5.53 -10.54 -0.25
N LEU A 60 -4.54 -9.79 -0.74
CA LEU A 60 -3.77 -10.07 -1.95
C LEU A 60 -2.31 -10.12 -1.52
N ASP A 61 -1.64 -11.26 -1.72
CA ASP A 61 -0.20 -11.37 -1.51
C ASP A 61 0.53 -11.38 -2.85
N HIS A 62 1.73 -10.80 -2.87
CA HIS A 62 2.70 -10.95 -3.96
C HIS A 62 4.10 -11.09 -3.36
N ASP A 63 4.89 -12.02 -3.89
CA ASP A 63 6.28 -12.15 -3.48
C ASP A 63 7.04 -10.88 -3.87
N ALA A 64 7.66 -10.23 -2.89
CA ALA A 64 8.31 -8.92 -3.07
C ALA A 64 9.80 -8.95 -2.66
N GLY A 65 10.26 -10.03 -2.02
CA GLY A 65 11.60 -10.11 -1.47
C GLY A 65 11.79 -9.16 -0.28
N THR A 66 13.05 -8.93 0.09
CA THR A 66 13.42 -8.10 1.25
C THR A 66 13.34 -6.59 0.96
N GLY A 67 13.08 -6.19 -0.29
CA GLY A 67 13.08 -4.78 -0.72
C GLY A 67 14.44 -4.08 -0.61
N ALA A 68 15.54 -4.84 -0.51
CA ALA A 68 16.89 -4.28 -0.39
C ALA A 68 17.25 -3.32 -1.55
N GLU A 69 16.82 -3.62 -2.78
CA GLU A 69 17.06 -2.75 -3.94
C GLU A 69 16.24 -1.46 -3.88
N LEU A 70 15.02 -1.50 -3.34
CA LEU A 70 14.20 -0.31 -3.11
C LEU A 70 14.88 0.62 -2.10
N LEU A 71 15.41 0.08 -0.99
CA LEU A 71 16.17 0.86 -0.02
C LEU A 71 17.47 1.41 -0.62
N LYS A 72 18.19 0.59 -1.41
CA LYS A 72 19.47 0.98 -1.99
C LYS A 72 19.32 2.07 -3.06
N ASN A 73 18.41 1.89 -4.00
CA ASN A 73 18.32 2.75 -5.19
C ASN A 73 17.19 3.79 -5.09
N GLY A 74 16.27 3.61 -4.15
CA GLY A 74 15.04 4.40 -4.08
C GLY A 74 14.01 3.93 -5.09
N GLY A 75 12.82 4.52 -5.02
CA GLY A 75 11.68 4.04 -5.80
C GLY A 75 10.35 4.44 -5.19
N LEU A 76 9.29 3.73 -5.58
CA LEU A 76 7.92 4.01 -5.19
C LEU A 76 7.19 2.72 -4.87
N ILE A 77 6.40 2.72 -3.79
CA ILE A 77 5.26 1.82 -3.60
C ILE A 77 4.03 2.65 -3.89
N SER A 78 3.20 2.26 -4.86
CA SER A 78 2.06 3.07 -5.30
C SER A 78 0.78 2.25 -5.49
N CYS A 79 -0.35 2.93 -5.32
CA CYS A 79 -1.68 2.38 -5.54
C CYS A 79 -2.60 3.47 -6.10
N ARG A 80 -3.43 3.12 -7.09
CA ARG A 80 -4.53 3.94 -7.59
C ARG A 80 -5.84 3.24 -7.28
N PHE A 81 -6.71 3.92 -6.55
CA PHE A 81 -7.90 3.30 -5.98
C PHE A 81 -9.07 4.29 -5.89
N LYS A 82 -10.28 3.75 -5.66
CA LYS A 82 -11.50 4.50 -5.41
C LYS A 82 -12.31 3.80 -4.32
N VAL A 83 -12.98 4.58 -3.48
CA VAL A 83 -13.71 4.08 -2.30
C VAL A 83 -15.20 4.35 -2.44
N PRO A 84 -15.99 3.46 -3.07
CA PRO A 84 -17.43 3.65 -3.16
C PRO A 84 -18.12 3.38 -1.82
N GLY A 85 -18.98 4.31 -1.39
CA GLY A 85 -19.85 4.12 -0.23
C GLY A 85 -20.33 5.43 0.37
N ASP A 86 -20.96 5.33 1.54
CA ASP A 86 -21.27 6.47 2.39
C ASP A 86 -20.22 6.57 3.50
N LEU A 87 -19.88 7.79 3.92
CA LEU A 87 -18.92 8.02 5.00
C LEU A 87 -19.39 7.36 6.31
N VAL A 88 -18.55 6.46 6.83
CA VAL A 88 -18.66 5.87 8.16
C VAL A 88 -17.41 6.23 8.95
N ALA A 89 -17.58 6.80 10.15
CA ALA A 89 -16.45 7.19 10.98
C ALA A 89 -15.59 5.98 11.39
N ASN A 90 -14.27 6.12 11.29
CA ASN A 90 -13.28 5.12 11.71
C ASN A 90 -13.33 3.80 10.92
N GLN A 91 -13.92 3.79 9.72
CA GLN A 91 -13.99 2.59 8.90
C GLN A 91 -12.75 2.43 8.02
N TYR A 92 -12.20 1.22 7.98
CA TYR A 92 -11.02 0.91 7.17
C TYR A 92 -11.39 0.73 5.70
N VAL A 93 -10.48 1.14 4.82
CA VAL A 93 -10.52 0.84 3.38
C VAL A 93 -9.60 -0.35 3.09
N MET A 94 -8.29 -0.15 3.25
CA MET A 94 -7.25 -1.15 3.01
C MET A 94 -5.94 -0.77 3.70
N ALA A 95 -5.00 -1.72 3.74
CA ALA A 95 -3.63 -1.53 4.18
C ALA A 95 -2.62 -2.21 3.24
N LEU A 96 -1.40 -1.69 3.25
CA LEU A 96 -0.21 -2.21 2.60
C LEU A 96 0.77 -2.63 3.70
N TYR A 97 1.07 -3.92 3.77
CA TYR A 97 2.03 -4.49 4.70
C TYR A 97 3.14 -5.21 3.94
N TRP A 98 4.39 -4.88 4.24
CA TRP A 98 5.55 -5.55 3.67
C TRP A 98 6.57 -5.84 4.77
N PRO A 99 6.33 -6.89 5.58
CA PRO A 99 7.34 -7.41 6.50
C PRO A 99 8.52 -8.00 5.73
N VAL A 100 9.71 -7.76 6.23
CA VAL A 100 10.96 -8.21 5.59
C VAL A 100 11.74 -9.12 6.52
N SER A 101 12.28 -10.20 5.96
CA SER A 101 13.07 -11.18 6.72
C SER A 101 14.42 -10.61 7.19
N SER A 102 14.93 -9.60 6.49
CA SER A 102 16.18 -8.93 6.82
C SER A 102 16.24 -7.50 6.25
N LEU A 103 17.11 -6.68 6.82
CA LEU A 103 17.48 -5.36 6.31
C LEU A 103 18.93 -5.38 5.80
N PRO A 104 19.31 -4.47 4.88
CA PRO A 104 20.70 -4.34 4.46
C PRO A 104 21.66 -4.10 5.64
N GLN A 105 22.92 -4.49 5.50
CA GLN A 105 23.93 -4.30 6.54
C GLN A 105 24.01 -2.82 6.96
N GLY A 106 23.98 -2.57 8.28
CA GLY A 106 24.05 -1.22 8.85
C GLY A 106 22.72 -0.46 8.85
N VAL A 107 21.64 -1.06 8.31
CA VAL A 107 20.29 -0.48 8.32
C VAL A 107 19.49 -1.09 9.46
N THR A 108 18.97 -0.23 10.35
CA THR A 108 18.15 -0.65 11.48
C THR A 108 16.95 0.28 11.62
N LEU A 109 15.75 -0.30 11.65
CA LEU A 109 14.54 0.43 12.02
C LEU A 109 14.56 0.72 13.53
N THR A 110 14.35 1.98 13.90
CA THR A 110 14.25 2.39 15.31
C THR A 110 12.86 2.09 15.89
N GLY A 111 12.67 2.27 17.20
CA GLY A 111 11.41 1.97 17.89
C GLY A 111 11.40 0.59 18.56
N ASP A 112 10.33 0.29 19.30
CA ASP A 112 10.21 -0.90 20.16
C ASP A 112 8.99 -1.77 19.82
N ALA A 113 8.41 -1.57 18.63
CA ALA A 113 7.19 -2.25 18.20
C ALA A 113 7.43 -3.68 17.70
N GLY A 114 8.68 -4.06 17.40
CA GLY A 114 9.14 -5.45 17.34
C GLY A 114 9.38 -6.04 15.96
N ASN A 115 8.81 -5.48 14.88
CA ASN A 115 8.93 -6.07 13.54
C ASN A 115 9.43 -5.06 12.50
N ASN A 116 10.20 -5.55 11.53
CA ASN A 116 10.73 -4.75 10.42
C ASN A 116 9.79 -4.82 9.23
N LEU A 117 9.26 -3.67 8.81
CA LEU A 117 8.37 -3.55 7.66
C LEU A 117 8.79 -2.36 6.80
N LEU A 118 8.84 -2.55 5.47
CA LEU A 118 9.02 -1.46 4.51
C LEU A 118 7.70 -0.75 4.16
N ALA A 119 6.58 -1.43 4.38
CA ALA A 119 5.26 -0.83 4.35
C ALA A 119 4.45 -1.31 5.56
N SER A 120 3.82 -0.38 6.26
CA SER A 120 2.82 -0.68 7.30
C SER A 120 1.78 0.42 7.30
N PHE A 121 1.23 0.70 6.12
CA PHE A 121 0.41 1.88 5.86
C PHE A 121 -1.04 1.46 5.67
N TYR A 122 -1.99 2.23 6.19
CA TYR A 122 -3.40 1.94 6.01
C TYR A 122 -4.21 3.19 5.73
N ILE A 123 -5.36 2.98 5.10
CA ILE A 123 -6.31 4.01 4.73
C ILE A 123 -7.57 3.82 5.56
N GLN A 124 -8.01 4.89 6.20
CA GLN A 124 -9.17 4.89 7.11
C GLN A 124 -9.85 6.25 7.06
N THR A 125 -11.18 6.26 7.16
CA THR A 125 -11.93 7.50 7.37
C THR A 125 -11.90 7.91 8.83
N ASP A 126 -11.86 9.22 9.10
CA ASP A 126 -12.35 9.74 10.37
C ASP A 126 -13.83 10.17 10.24
N ALA A 127 -14.30 11.10 11.06
CA ALA A 127 -15.69 11.60 10.98
C ALA A 127 -15.97 12.46 9.74
N LYS A 128 -14.95 12.81 8.95
CA LYS A 128 -15.06 13.70 7.79
C LYS A 128 -14.17 13.27 6.63
N ASP A 129 -12.91 12.95 6.91
CA ASP A 129 -11.84 12.91 5.93
C ASP A 129 -11.36 11.47 5.69
N LEU A 130 -10.81 11.23 4.49
CA LEU A 130 -10.10 10.00 4.15
C LEU A 130 -8.61 10.17 4.45
N ASN A 131 -8.04 9.31 5.30
CA ASN A 131 -6.70 9.51 5.85
C ASN A 131 -5.74 8.39 5.48
N VAL A 132 -4.46 8.76 5.37
CA VAL A 132 -3.33 7.82 5.28
C VAL A 132 -2.65 7.76 6.63
N MET A 133 -2.50 6.55 7.15
CA MET A 133 -1.99 6.28 8.48
C MET A 133 -0.81 5.31 8.42
N TYR A 134 0.09 5.42 9.38
CA TYR A 134 1.21 4.51 9.59
C TYR A 134 0.99 3.67 10.85
N HIS A 135 0.92 2.35 10.68
CA HIS A 135 0.74 1.39 11.76
C HIS A 135 2.09 1.06 12.42
N ASN A 136 2.63 2.02 13.15
CA ASN A 136 3.93 1.91 13.81
C ASN A 136 3.88 1.86 15.33
N ALA A 137 2.69 1.94 15.92
CA ALA A 137 2.52 1.90 17.37
C ALA A 137 1.69 0.68 17.79
N LYS A 138 2.02 0.12 18.97
CA LYS A 138 1.29 -1.01 19.59
C LYS A 138 -0.19 -0.70 19.86
N VAL A 139 -0.52 0.58 20.01
CA VAL A 139 -1.88 1.08 20.26
C VAL A 139 -2.29 1.95 19.09
N ALA A 140 -3.43 1.63 18.46
CA ALA A 140 -3.89 2.29 17.23
C ALA A 140 -4.08 3.81 17.35
N THR A 141 -4.43 4.34 18.53
CA THR A 141 -4.55 5.79 18.76
C THR A 141 -3.23 6.54 18.67
N ASN A 142 -2.11 5.82 18.74
CA ASN A 142 -0.75 6.37 18.64
C ASN A 142 -0.14 6.15 17.26
N ASN A 143 -0.87 5.51 16.33
CA ASN A 143 -0.43 5.41 14.94
C ASN A 143 -0.32 6.81 14.33
N GLN A 144 0.74 7.03 13.57
CA GLN A 144 1.01 8.33 12.98
C GLN A 144 0.09 8.58 11.77
N LYS A 145 -0.59 9.73 11.73
CA LYS A 145 -1.24 10.21 10.51
C LYS A 145 -0.16 10.75 9.55
N LEU A 146 -0.09 10.19 8.35
CA LEU A 146 0.88 10.59 7.31
C LEU A 146 0.32 11.67 6.38
N GLY A 147 -1.01 11.76 6.27
CA GLY A 147 -1.69 12.75 5.44
C GLY A 147 -3.17 12.43 5.27
N THR A 148 -3.81 13.17 4.38
CA THR A 148 -5.24 13.03 4.06
C THR A 148 -5.48 13.32 2.58
N PHE A 149 -6.46 12.63 2.00
CA PHE A 149 -7.00 12.95 0.68
C PHE A 149 -8.00 14.12 0.73
N GLY A 150 -8.32 14.61 1.94
CA GLY A 150 -9.35 15.62 2.19
C GLY A 150 -10.66 14.98 2.63
N ALA A 151 -11.75 15.72 2.43
CA ALA A 151 -13.10 15.24 2.74
C ALA A 151 -13.37 13.93 2.01
N PHE A 152 -14.00 12.97 2.69
CA PHE A 152 -14.35 11.69 2.07
C PHE A 152 -15.23 11.92 0.84
N ASP A 153 -14.82 11.32 -0.26
CA ASP A 153 -15.58 11.25 -1.50
C ASP A 153 -15.42 9.86 -2.13
N ASN A 154 -16.09 9.67 -3.27
CA ASN A 154 -16.08 8.42 -4.02
C ASN A 154 -15.29 8.57 -5.32
N GLU A 155 -14.31 9.47 -5.39
CA GLU A 155 -13.47 9.71 -6.55
C GLU A 155 -12.27 8.77 -6.62
N TRP A 156 -11.54 8.86 -7.72
CA TRP A 156 -10.28 8.14 -7.89
C TRP A 156 -9.13 8.91 -7.24
N HIS A 157 -8.40 8.25 -6.36
CA HIS A 157 -7.21 8.77 -5.70
C HIS A 157 -5.96 7.99 -6.09
N THR A 158 -4.82 8.65 -5.94
CA THR A 158 -3.49 8.04 -6.07
C THR A 158 -2.71 8.20 -4.77
N LEU A 159 -2.09 7.12 -4.33
CA LEU A 159 -1.21 7.10 -3.16
C LEU A 159 0.12 6.49 -3.57
N ALA A 160 1.22 7.13 -3.19
CA ALA A 160 2.53 6.53 -3.27
C ALA A 160 3.39 6.81 -2.04
N PHE A 161 4.41 6.00 -1.85
CA PHE A 161 5.44 6.16 -0.82
C PHE A 161 6.80 6.13 -1.50
N ARG A 162 7.45 7.29 -1.53
CA ARG A 162 8.70 7.50 -2.25
C ARG A 162 9.89 7.28 -1.33
N PHE A 163 10.74 6.33 -1.73
CA PHE A 163 12.01 6.01 -1.09
C PHE A 163 13.13 6.78 -1.78
N ALA A 164 13.96 7.46 -0.99
CA ALA A 164 15.05 8.28 -1.51
C ALA A 164 16.23 7.45 -2.07
N GLY A 165 16.41 6.21 -1.61
CA GLY A 165 17.58 5.41 -1.90
C GLY A 165 18.70 5.62 -0.88
N ASN A 166 19.90 5.14 -1.20
CA ASN A 166 21.08 5.17 -0.32
C ASN A 166 20.84 4.57 1.07
N ASN A 167 19.98 3.55 1.14
CA ASN A 167 19.52 2.92 2.37
C ASN A 167 18.83 3.88 3.37
N SER A 168 18.37 5.04 2.90
CA SER A 168 17.57 5.95 3.71
C SER A 168 16.24 5.30 4.09
N LEU A 169 15.91 5.36 5.38
CA LEU A 169 14.61 4.97 5.91
C LEU A 169 13.62 6.14 5.93
N GLN A 170 14.01 7.31 5.43
CA GLN A 170 13.11 8.44 5.24
C GLN A 170 12.28 8.23 3.97
N VAL A 171 10.97 8.34 4.11
CA VAL A 171 9.96 8.12 3.07
C VAL A 171 9.10 9.37 2.95
N ILE A 172 8.70 9.70 1.73
CA ILE A 172 7.78 10.81 1.45
C ILE A 172 6.46 10.20 0.94
N PRO A 173 5.33 10.39 1.64
CA PRO A 173 4.03 10.03 1.09
C PRO A 173 3.67 11.02 -0.02
N VAL A 174 3.13 10.51 -1.12
CA VAL A 174 2.63 11.31 -2.25
C VAL A 174 1.14 11.01 -2.36
N ILE A 175 0.31 12.00 -2.09
CA ILE A 175 -1.15 11.88 -2.03
C ILE A 175 -1.73 12.75 -3.13
N ASP A 176 -2.43 12.14 -4.09
CA ASP A 176 -2.96 12.81 -5.29
C ASP A 176 -1.92 13.67 -6.03
N GLY A 177 -0.71 13.10 -6.16
CA GLY A 177 0.43 13.74 -6.81
C GLY A 177 1.13 14.82 -6.00
N GLN A 178 0.68 15.10 -4.77
CA GLN A 178 1.29 16.09 -3.88
C GLN A 178 2.15 15.42 -2.82
N ASP A 179 3.38 15.93 -2.65
CA ASP A 179 4.27 15.48 -1.59
C ASP A 179 3.71 15.89 -0.21
N GLY A 180 3.58 14.92 0.69
CA GLY A 180 3.30 15.14 2.09
C GLY A 180 4.56 15.35 2.93
N ALA A 181 4.40 15.41 4.25
CA ALA A 181 5.53 15.51 5.16
C ALA A 181 6.34 14.21 5.17
N ALA A 182 7.66 14.34 5.02
CA ALA A 182 8.56 13.19 5.14
C ALA A 182 8.48 12.57 6.54
N PHE A 183 8.59 11.24 6.61
CA PHE A 183 8.64 10.48 7.86
C PHE A 183 9.71 9.41 7.77
N THR A 184 10.20 8.94 8.93
CA THR A 184 11.19 7.86 9.00
C THR A 184 10.50 6.57 9.38
N LEU A 185 10.78 5.49 8.67
CA LEU A 185 10.30 4.17 9.04
C LEU A 185 10.85 3.75 10.41
N THR A 186 9.96 3.20 11.23
CA THR A 186 10.25 2.57 12.51
C THR A 186 9.75 1.14 12.51
N GLN A 187 10.06 0.39 13.57
CA GLN A 187 9.45 -0.91 13.79
C GLN A 187 7.92 -0.78 13.87
N SER A 188 7.23 -1.87 13.53
CA SER A 188 5.77 -1.98 13.59
C SER A 188 5.35 -3.17 14.46
N PRO A 189 4.17 -3.14 15.12
CA PRO A 189 3.66 -4.28 15.88
C PRO A 189 3.16 -5.43 14.99
N VAL A 190 3.11 -5.23 13.67
CA VAL A 190 2.61 -6.22 12.71
C VAL A 190 3.65 -7.31 12.48
N GLY A 191 3.44 -8.48 13.07
CA GLY A 191 4.38 -9.63 12.99
C GLY A 191 3.78 -10.95 12.52
N THR A 192 2.50 -10.99 12.12
CA THR A 192 1.79 -12.23 11.80
C THR A 192 1.68 -12.54 10.30
N PHE A 193 2.11 -11.62 9.44
CA PHE A 193 2.07 -11.81 7.99
C PHE A 193 3.33 -12.50 7.47
N PRO A 194 3.25 -13.26 6.36
CA PRO A 194 4.42 -13.85 5.72
C PRO A 194 5.46 -12.78 5.39
N VAL A 195 6.71 -13.01 5.77
CA VAL A 195 7.83 -12.13 5.41
C VAL A 195 8.11 -12.16 3.91
N ASP A 196 8.71 -11.09 3.40
CA ASP A 196 9.14 -10.91 2.02
C ASP A 196 8.02 -10.95 0.98
N LYS A 197 6.78 -10.74 1.44
CA LYS A 197 5.60 -10.51 0.60
C LYS A 197 5.05 -9.11 0.83
N LEU A 198 4.57 -8.48 -0.24
CA LEU A 198 3.67 -7.35 -0.14
C LEU A 198 2.25 -7.90 0.01
N ARG A 199 1.61 -7.57 1.15
CA ARG A 199 0.22 -7.87 1.43
C ARG A 199 -0.63 -6.61 1.30
N VAL A 200 -1.70 -6.69 0.52
CA VAL A 200 -2.80 -5.72 0.50
C VAL A 200 -4.02 -6.34 1.16
N THR A 201 -4.65 -5.69 2.14
CA THR A 201 -5.76 -6.28 2.90
C THR A 201 -6.71 -5.24 3.45
N ASP A 202 -7.97 -5.60 3.68
CA ASP A 202 -8.90 -4.76 4.46
C ASP A 202 -8.77 -4.91 5.99
N ILE A 203 -7.72 -5.60 6.46
CA ILE A 203 -7.23 -5.62 7.85
C ILE A 203 -8.11 -6.46 8.79
N THR A 204 -9.43 -6.35 8.70
CA THR A 204 -10.37 -6.82 9.72
C THR A 204 -11.54 -7.60 9.13
N LYS A 205 -12.09 -8.52 9.93
CA LYS A 205 -13.39 -9.18 9.63
C LYS A 205 -14.57 -8.23 9.76
N ASN A 206 -14.42 -7.12 10.48
CA ASN A 206 -15.48 -6.12 10.62
C ASN A 206 -15.77 -5.44 9.28
N ALA A 207 -16.88 -4.71 9.20
CA ALA A 207 -17.25 -4.01 7.98
C ALA A 207 -16.15 -3.03 7.55
N THR A 208 -15.80 -3.08 6.27
CA THR A 208 -14.87 -2.15 5.60
C THR A 208 -15.52 -1.66 4.33
N TYR A 209 -14.99 -0.57 3.76
CA TYR A 209 -15.45 -0.13 2.47
C TYR A 209 -15.14 -1.19 1.39
N PRO A 210 -16.04 -1.42 0.43
CA PRO A 210 -15.64 -1.93 -0.87
C PRO A 210 -14.57 -1.00 -1.45
N VAL A 211 -13.58 -1.55 -2.14
CA VAL A 211 -12.55 -0.74 -2.81
C VAL A 211 -12.44 -1.15 -4.27
N LEU A 212 -12.27 -0.15 -5.12
CA LEU A 212 -11.92 -0.31 -6.53
C LEU A 212 -10.43 -0.05 -6.68
N ILE A 213 -9.70 -0.99 -7.27
CA ILE A 213 -8.26 -0.92 -7.51
C ILE A 213 -8.03 -0.86 -9.02
N ASP A 214 -7.27 0.13 -9.45
CA ASP A 214 -6.79 0.27 -10.83
C ASP A 214 -5.40 -0.35 -10.96
N SER A 215 -4.50 -0.03 -10.02
CA SER A 215 -3.14 -0.57 -10.01
C SER A 215 -2.53 -0.57 -8.61
N ILE A 216 -1.62 -1.52 -8.36
CA ILE A 216 -0.70 -1.55 -7.21
C ILE A 216 0.69 -1.82 -7.79
N VAL A 217 1.68 -0.98 -7.56
CA VAL A 217 2.99 -1.11 -8.22
C VAL A 217 4.12 -0.81 -7.24
N VAL A 218 5.17 -1.63 -7.26
CA VAL A 218 6.46 -1.29 -6.67
C VAL A 218 7.47 -1.10 -7.78
N GLU A 219 8.04 0.09 -7.85
CA GLU A 219 9.06 0.47 -8.82
C GLU A 219 10.35 0.82 -8.09
N VAL A 220 11.47 0.36 -8.64
CA VAL A 220 12.81 0.63 -8.12
C VAL A 220 13.58 1.43 -9.16
N LYS A 221 14.29 2.47 -8.76
CA LYS A 221 15.17 3.20 -9.67
C LYS A 221 16.34 2.30 -10.08
N LYS A 222 16.75 2.34 -11.34
CA LYS A 222 18.00 1.71 -11.75
C LYS A 222 19.16 2.42 -11.07
N ALA A 223 20.18 1.65 -10.69
CA ALA A 223 21.45 2.22 -10.28
C ALA A 223 21.97 3.11 -11.41
N VAL A 224 22.39 4.32 -11.07
CA VAL A 224 23.18 5.13 -12.00
C VAL A 224 24.53 4.41 -12.12
N THR A 225 24.76 3.73 -13.23
CA THR A 225 26.12 3.29 -13.58
C THR A 225 26.94 4.53 -13.88
N GLU A 226 27.87 4.86 -12.98
CA GLU A 226 28.98 5.79 -13.28
C GLU A 226 29.91 5.21 -14.35
#